data_AF-A0AAV0R8F6-F1
#
_entry.id   AF-A0AAV0R8F6-F1
#
_cell.length_a   1.000
_cell.length_b   1.000
_cell.length_c   1.000
_cell.angle_alpha   90.00
_cell.angle_beta   90.00
_cell.angle_gamma   90.00
#
_symmetry.space_group_name_H-M   'P 1'
#
loop_
_entity.id
_entity.type
_entity.pdbx_description
1 polymer ?
#
loop_
_entity_poly.entity_id
_entity_poly.type
_entity_poly.pdbx_seq_one_letter_code
_entity_poly.pdbx_strand_id
1 'polypeptide(L)'
;MARDSGLIAELVVKEGKSAFDGVVSLVDVAGGTGNMAKAIAEAFPEMTCTVLDLPHVLSGLEDGGNVKYVAGDMFESIPAADAVLLKVLLPKEGVSGHVPKSR
;
A
#
# COMPACT_ATOMS: atom_id res chain seq x y z
N MET A 1 -9.03 -6.87 8.27
CA MET A 1 -8.11 -6.01 7.47
C MET A 1 -8.25 -6.22 5.96
N ALA A 2 -8.49 -7.44 5.43
CA ALA A 2 -8.61 -7.67 3.98
C ALA A 2 -9.85 -7.03 3.31
N ARG A 3 -10.98 -6.91 4.03
CA ARG A 3 -12.22 -6.30 3.51
C ARG A 3 -12.10 -4.80 3.27
N ASP A 4 -11.42 -4.08 4.17
CA ASP A 4 -11.25 -2.63 4.05
C ASP A 4 -10.31 -2.26 2.88
N SER A 5 -9.30 -3.08 2.59
CA SER A 5 -8.42 -2.84 1.44
C SER A 5 -9.13 -2.92 0.09
N GLY A 6 -10.08 -3.86 -0.09
CA GLY A 6 -10.82 -4.00 -1.34
C GLY A 6 -11.74 -2.81 -1.62
N LEU A 7 -12.48 -2.34 -0.60
CA LEU A 7 -13.38 -1.19 -0.74
C LEU A 7 -12.62 0.11 -1.02
N ILE A 8 -11.48 0.33 -0.36
CA ILE A 8 -10.64 1.52 -0.62
C ILE A 8 -9.98 1.43 -1.99
N ALA A 9 -9.54 0.24 -2.43
CA ALA A 9 -8.98 0.07 -3.76
C ALA A 9 -10.00 0.40 -4.85
N GLU A 10 -11.24 -0.08 -4.72
CA GLU A 10 -12.31 0.23 -5.66
C GLU A 10 -12.61 1.74 -5.71
N LEU A 11 -12.62 2.41 -4.55
CA LEU A 11 -12.81 3.86 -4.47
C LEU A 11 -11.65 4.63 -5.12
N VAL A 12 -10.41 4.24 -4.84
CA VAL A 12 -9.20 4.86 -5.40
C VAL A 12 -9.15 4.68 -6.92
N VAL A 13 -9.55 3.52 -7.44
CA VAL A 13 -9.64 3.29 -8.88
C VAL A 13 -10.77 4.10 -9.52
N LYS A 14 -11.93 4.20 -8.87
CA LYS A 14 -13.10 4.91 -9.43
C LYS A 14 -12.95 6.43 -9.38
N GLU A 15 -12.56 6.98 -8.24
CA GLU A 15 -12.49 8.43 -8.01
C GLU A 15 -11.09 8.99 -8.31
N GLY A 16 -10.04 8.17 -8.17
CA GLY A 16 -8.64 8.56 -8.35
C GLY A 16 -8.09 8.29 -9.75
N LYS A 17 -8.94 7.95 -10.73
CA LYS A 17 -8.48 7.61 -12.09
C LYS A 17 -7.63 8.70 -12.74
N SER A 18 -7.96 9.97 -12.51
CA SER A 18 -7.16 11.12 -12.95
C SER A 18 -5.85 11.28 -12.18
N ALA A 19 -5.77 10.81 -10.94
CA ALA A 19 -4.54 10.83 -10.13
C ALA A 19 -3.49 9.83 -10.63
N PHE A 20 -3.89 8.85 -11.45
CA PHE A 20 -3.00 7.87 -12.08
C PHE A 20 -2.78 8.12 -13.58
N ASP A 21 -3.25 9.24 -14.11
CA ASP A 21 -3.06 9.54 -15.54
C ASP A 21 -1.56 9.74 -15.85
N GLY A 22 -1.06 9.01 -16.85
CA GLY A 22 0.35 9.00 -17.21
C GLY A 22 1.29 8.25 -16.24
N VAL A 23 0.78 7.65 -15.16
CA VAL A 23 1.57 6.83 -14.24
C VAL A 23 1.73 5.43 -14.85
N VAL A 24 2.98 5.02 -15.13
CA VAL A 24 3.28 3.69 -15.69
C VAL A 24 3.95 2.77 -14.67
N SER A 25 4.44 3.33 -13.57
CA SER A 25 5.07 2.62 -12.46
C SER A 25 4.62 3.18 -11.10
N LEU A 26 4.27 2.28 -10.18
CA LEU A 26 3.82 2.62 -8.83
C LEU A 26 4.50 1.75 -7.78
N VAL A 27 4.89 2.33 -6.65
CA VAL A 27 5.34 1.60 -5.44
C VAL A 27 4.28 1.70 -4.34
N ASP A 28 3.76 0.56 -3.89
CA ASP A 28 2.89 0.42 -2.71
C ASP A 28 3.75 0.09 -1.48
N VAL A 29 3.99 1.10 -0.65
CA VAL A 29 4.91 1.02 0.50
C VAL A 29 4.18 0.48 1.73
N ALA A 30 4.80 -0.48 2.41
CA ALA A 30 4.19 -1.27 3.49
C ALA A 30 2.86 -1.92 3.02
N GLY A 31 2.85 -2.37 1.76
CA GLY A 31 1.66 -2.89 1.08
C GLY A 31 1.25 -4.30 1.52
N GLY A 32 2.04 -4.96 2.38
CA GLY A 32 1.78 -6.30 2.88
C GLY A 32 1.73 -7.35 1.78
N THR A 33 0.61 -8.07 1.69
CA THR A 33 0.37 -9.07 0.64
C THR A 33 0.04 -8.47 -0.73
N GLY A 34 0.08 -7.14 -0.86
CA GLY A 34 -0.11 -6.43 -2.13
C GLY A 34 -1.55 -6.33 -2.60
N ASN A 35 -2.55 -6.40 -1.71
CA ASN A 35 -3.96 -6.37 -2.14
C ASN A 35 -4.32 -5.08 -2.87
N MET A 36 -3.75 -3.94 -2.45
CA MET A 36 -3.97 -2.65 -3.10
C MET A 36 -3.26 -2.60 -4.45
N ALA A 37 -1.96 -2.91 -4.49
CA ALA A 37 -1.20 -3.05 -5.73
C ALA A 37 -1.88 -3.98 -6.76
N LYS A 38 -2.43 -5.12 -6.35
CA LYS A 38 -3.18 -6.05 -7.22
C LYS A 38 -4.43 -5.41 -7.81
N ALA A 39 -5.25 -4.77 -6.99
CA ALA A 39 -6.47 -4.10 -7.47
C ALA A 39 -6.16 -2.93 -8.42
N ILE A 40 -5.07 -2.19 -8.17
CA ILE A 40 -4.59 -1.13 -9.07
C ILE A 40 -4.08 -1.74 -10.38
N ALA A 41 -3.25 -2.79 -10.32
CA ALA A 41 -2.75 -3.48 -11.50
C ALA A 41 -3.87 -4.11 -12.36
N GLU A 42 -4.94 -4.60 -11.75
CA GLU A 42 -6.14 -5.09 -12.44
C GLU A 42 -6.90 -3.94 -13.13
N ALA A 43 -6.98 -2.78 -12.50
CA ALA A 43 -7.65 -1.59 -13.05
C ALA A 43 -6.84 -0.86 -14.12
N PHE A 44 -5.51 -0.93 -14.06
CA PHE A 44 -4.56 -0.30 -14.96
C PHE A 44 -3.55 -1.34 -15.47
N PRO A 45 -3.92 -2.17 -16.46
CA PRO A 45 -3.09 -3.29 -16.94
C PRO A 45 -1.77 -2.88 -17.61
N GLU A 46 -1.54 -1.59 -17.87
CA GLU A 46 -0.28 -1.07 -18.40
C GLU A 46 0.66 -0.60 -17.27
N MET A 47 0.15 -0.44 -16.05
CA MET A 47 0.92 0.00 -14.89
C MET A 47 1.64 -1.18 -14.23
N THR A 48 2.94 -1.03 -14.00
CA THR A 48 3.69 -1.96 -13.14
C THR A 48 3.60 -1.50 -11.69
N CYS A 49 3.10 -2.38 -10.81
CA CYS A 49 3.01 -2.11 -9.38
C CYS A 49 4.08 -2.90 -8.63
N THR A 50 4.84 -2.21 -7.78
CA THR A 50 5.84 -2.83 -6.89
C THR A 50 5.37 -2.69 -5.46
N VAL A 51 5.30 -3.79 -4.72
CA VAL A 51 5.05 -3.79 -3.29
C VAL A 51 6.40 -3.77 -2.58
N LEU A 52 6.65 -2.72 -1.79
CA LEU A 52 7.81 -2.62 -0.92
C LEU A 52 7.37 -2.94 0.51
N ASP A 53 7.94 -3.99 1.10
CA ASP A 53 7.72 -4.33 2.50
C ASP A 53 8.91 -5.07 3.09
N LEU A 54 8.90 -5.30 4.40
CA LEU A 54 9.98 -5.98 5.09
C LEU A 54 10.12 -7.43 4.62
N PRO A 55 11.34 -8.01 4.59
CA PRO A 55 11.57 -9.35 4.07
C PRO A 55 10.68 -10.45 4.69
N HIS A 56 10.35 -10.34 5.97
CA HIS A 56 9.50 -11.32 6.66
C HIS A 56 8.02 -11.22 6.25
N VAL A 57 7.56 -10.06 5.79
CA VAL A 57 6.19 -9.85 5.31
C VAL A 57 6.01 -10.47 3.93
N LEU A 58 7.03 -10.38 3.07
CA LEU A 58 7.00 -10.88 1.70
C LEU A 58 7.43 -12.34 1.56
N SER A 59 7.77 -13.01 2.67
CA SER A 59 8.23 -14.40 2.67
C SER A 59 7.19 -15.33 2.04
N GLY A 60 7.59 -16.06 0.99
CA GLY A 60 6.72 -16.99 0.28
C GLY A 60 5.73 -16.35 -0.69
N LEU A 61 5.84 -15.03 -0.93
CA LEU A 61 5.13 -14.37 -2.04
C LEU A 61 5.99 -14.43 -3.30
N GLU A 62 5.32 -14.60 -4.43
CA GLU A 62 5.94 -14.61 -5.75
C GLU A 62 5.34 -13.48 -6.58
N ASP A 63 6.14 -12.95 -7.49
CA ASP A 63 5.69 -11.98 -8.48
C ASP A 63 4.55 -12.57 -9.33
N GLY A 64 3.63 -11.71 -9.76
CA GLY A 64 2.47 -12.16 -10.52
C GLY A 64 1.88 -11.07 -11.39
N GLY A 65 1.75 -11.35 -12.68
CA GLY A 65 1.26 -10.38 -13.67
C GLY A 65 2.11 -9.11 -13.65
N ASN A 66 1.47 -7.97 -13.36
CA ASN A 66 2.13 -6.67 -13.26
C ASN A 66 2.50 -6.27 -11.82
N VAL A 67 2.38 -7.19 -10.86
CA VAL A 67 2.72 -6.95 -9.46
C VAL A 67 4.05 -7.63 -9.15
N LYS A 68 4.99 -6.83 -8.62
CA LYS A 68 6.31 -7.27 -8.17
C LYS A 68 6.46 -7.05 -6.68
N TYR A 69 7.28 -7.88 -6.03
CA TYR A 69 7.58 -7.77 -4.62
C TYR A 69 9.05 -7.43 -4.41
N VAL A 70 9.32 -6.35 -3.68
CA VAL A 70 10.67 -5.92 -3.31
C VAL A 70 10.76 -5.90 -1.80
N ALA A 71 11.64 -6.74 -1.26
CA ALA A 71 11.92 -6.76 0.16
C ALA A 71 12.89 -5.63 0.52
N GLY A 72 12.53 -4.80 1.51
CA GLY A 72 13.38 -3.69 1.95
C GLY A 72 12.75 -2.84 3.04
N ASP A 73 13.56 -1.97 3.63
CA ASP A 73 13.09 -0.95 4.57
C ASP A 73 12.84 0.37 3.82
N MET A 74 11.61 0.87 3.88
CA MET A 74 11.21 2.14 3.26
C MET A 74 11.97 3.36 3.81
N PHE A 75 12.49 3.28 5.04
CA PHE A 75 13.30 4.34 5.64
C PHE A 75 14.73 4.38 5.10
N GLU A 76 15.20 3.27 4.51
CA GLU A 76 16.51 3.20 3.87
C GLU A 76 16.42 3.56 2.39
N SER A 77 15.49 2.95 1.65
CA SER A 77 15.29 3.23 0.24
C SER A 77 13.91 2.84 -0.26
N ILE A 78 13.41 3.60 -1.23
CA ILE A 78 12.18 3.29 -1.98
C ILE A 78 12.58 3.12 -3.45
N PRO A 79 12.15 2.04 -4.14
CA PRO A 79 12.40 1.87 -5.57
C PRO A 79 11.90 3.07 -6.39
N ALA A 80 12.61 3.38 -7.47
CA ALA A 80 12.18 4.45 -8.38
C ALA A 80 10.88 4.06 -9.10
N ALA A 81 9.93 4.98 -9.12
CA ALA A 81 8.65 4.86 -9.81
C ALA A 81 8.04 6.25 -10.05
N ASP A 82 7.03 6.34 -10.90
CA ASP A 82 6.31 7.60 -11.18
C ASP A 82 5.45 8.03 -9.99
N ALA A 83 4.93 7.06 -9.22
CA ALA A 83 4.10 7.29 -8.04
C ALA A 83 4.49 6.40 -6.85
N VAL A 84 4.33 6.94 -5.65
CA VAL A 84 4.46 6.21 -4.39
C VAL A 84 3.13 6.28 -3.65
N LEU A 85 2.57 5.12 -3.36
CA LEU A 85 1.36 4.94 -2.57
C LEU A 85 1.74 4.57 -1.14
N LEU A 86 1.30 5.40 -0.19
CA LEU A 86 1.44 5.13 1.24
C LEU A 86 0.05 5.06 1.86
N LYS A 87 -0.40 3.86 2.22
CA LYS A 87 -1.67 3.70 2.94
C LYS A 87 -1.47 4.03 4.42
N VAL A 88 -1.71 5.28 4.80
CA VAL A 88 -1.62 5.72 6.20
C VAL A 88 -2.73 5.06 7.02
N LEU A 89 -2.36 4.10 7.88
CA LEU A 89 -3.18 3.73 9.03
C LEU A 89 -3.01 4.82 10.08
N LEU A 90 -3.88 5.84 10.07
CA LEU A 90 -3.95 6.75 11.21
C LEU A 90 -4.21 5.90 12.47
N PRO A 91 -3.43 6.05 13.55
CA PRO A 91 -3.82 5.47 14.83
C PRO A 91 -5.21 5.99 15.15
N LYS A 92 -6.15 5.10 15.49
CA LYS A 92 -7.43 5.55 16.06
C LYS A 92 -7.07 6.34 17.31
N GLU A 93 -7.38 7.63 17.33
CA GLU A 93 -7.20 8.43 18.53
C GLU A 93 -8.01 7.78 19.66
N GLY A 94 -7.28 7.18 20.58
CA GLY A 94 -7.78 6.57 21.80
C GLY A 94 -6.97 7.10 22.96
N VAL A 95 -6.95 8.41 23.16
CA VAL A 95 -6.52 8.97 24.44
C VAL A 95 -7.66 8.73 25.44
N SER A 96 -7.73 7.51 25.98
CA SER A 96 -8.33 7.34 27.31
C SER A 96 -7.22 7.57 28.33
N GLY A 97 -6.91 8.85 28.55
CA GLY A 97 -6.11 9.27 29.69
C GLY A 97 -6.93 9.08 30.95
N HIS A 98 -6.80 7.93 31.60
CA HIS A 98 -7.23 7.80 32.98
C HIS A 98 -6.24 8.60 33.85
N VAL A 99 -6.63 9.80 34.26
CA VAL A 99 -5.90 10.56 35.28
C VAL A 99 -6.12 9.83 36.61
N PRO A 100 -5.08 9.26 37.25
CA PRO A 100 -5.24 8.72 38.59
C PRO A 100 -5.44 9.89 39.55
N LYS A 101 -6.55 9.90 40.29
CA LYS A 101 -6.71 10.80 41.45
C LYS A 101 -5.64 10.44 42.47
N SER A 102 -4.67 11.32 42.66
CA SER A 102 -3.79 11.31 43.84
C SER A 102 -4.65 11.52 45.09
N ARG A 103 -4.31 10.78 46.15
CA ARG A 103 -4.88 10.96 47.50
C ARG A 103 -4.54 12.33 48.08
#